data_AF-A0A834GQ67-F1
#
_entry.id   AF-A0A834GQ67-F1
#
_cell.length_a   1.000
_cell.length_b   1.000
_cell.length_c   1.000
_cell.angle_alpha   90.00
_cell.angle_beta   90.00
_cell.angle_gamma   90.00
#
_symmetry.space_group_name_H-M   'P 1'
#
loop_
_entity.id
_entity.type
_entity.pdbx_description
1 polymer ?
#
loop_
_entity_poly.entity_id
_entity_poly.type
_entity_poly.pdbx_seq_one_letter_code
_entity_poly.pdbx_strand_id
1 'polypeptide(L)'
;MPKMLLTEPRQFRVKRSGPPLSDVSVFQGIDVIAKSRRQYVSGLWSQLSHKIGKTSLDHVDGIEDEAEKVLEEMRNMKIMDISPLQCNLKNFFDNTRAYKNHSISIKSCASQSADISQTLSHAKIRENEVIKESKIHQQEFEALEVDKAKLKRALEGIDTKLKAKEAAVVANEGELSEVQLEISNLEDNVSAIKNAAIQTDEGISKSEEMRRLLEANQNELANFKLFP
;
A
#
# COMPACT_ATOMS: atom_id res chain seq x y z
N MET A 1 13.01 78.10 129.10
CA MET A 1 13.65 79.35 128.63
C MET A 1 14.11 79.16 127.18
N PRO A 2 14.06 80.21 126.34
CA PRO A 2 13.43 80.16 125.02
C PRO A 2 14.40 80.27 123.83
N LYS A 3 13.85 79.95 122.65
CA LYS A 3 14.08 80.53 121.30
C LYS A 3 15.51 80.96 120.96
N MET A 4 16.02 80.49 119.82
CA MET A 4 16.22 81.36 118.64
C MET A 4 16.29 80.49 117.37
N LEU A 5 15.22 80.56 116.58
CA LEU A 5 15.30 80.46 115.13
C LEU A 5 15.91 81.77 114.64
N LEU A 6 16.93 81.72 113.77
CA LEU A 6 17.11 82.78 112.78
C LEU A 6 17.96 82.30 111.58
N THR A 7 17.32 82.38 110.41
CA THR A 7 17.86 82.79 109.10
C THR A 7 18.88 81.91 108.35
N GLU A 8 18.41 81.38 107.22
CA GLU A 8 19.24 81.02 106.05
C GLU A 8 20.06 82.21 105.52
N PRO A 9 21.17 81.90 104.83
CA PRO A 9 21.45 82.60 103.58
C PRO A 9 21.61 81.65 102.39
N ARG A 10 21.08 82.15 101.27
CA ARG A 10 21.09 81.61 99.92
C ARG A 10 22.49 81.25 99.38
N GLN A 11 22.49 80.12 98.66
CA GLN A 11 23.22 79.79 97.43
C GLN A 11 24.76 79.73 97.45
N PHE A 12 25.31 78.58 97.05
CA PHE A 12 26.07 78.47 95.80
C PHE A 12 25.96 77.04 95.24
N ARG A 13 25.28 76.93 94.10
CA ARG A 13 25.14 75.70 93.32
C ARG A 13 26.41 75.52 92.49
N VAL A 14 27.41 74.80 92.98
CA VAL A 14 28.52 74.36 92.14
C VAL A 14 28.13 73.04 91.47
N LYS A 15 27.47 73.15 90.32
CA LYS A 15 27.35 72.04 89.37
C LYS A 15 28.76 71.69 88.90
N ARG A 16 29.36 70.62 89.45
CA ARG A 16 30.47 69.94 88.77
C ARG A 16 29.87 69.10 87.65
N SER A 17 29.68 69.70 86.48
CA SER A 17 29.43 68.97 85.24
C SER A 17 30.76 68.39 84.77
N GLY A 18 31.10 67.19 85.26
CA GLY A 18 31.96 66.31 84.48
C GLY A 18 31.17 65.89 83.22
N PRO A 19 31.82 65.71 82.06
CA PRO A 19 31.13 65.19 80.88
C PRO A 19 30.48 63.84 81.24
N PRO A 20 29.28 63.54 80.74
CA PRO A 20 28.72 62.21 80.90
C PRO A 20 29.73 61.23 80.31
N LEU A 21 30.15 60.25 81.12
CA LEU A 21 30.93 59.11 80.64
C LEU A 21 30.19 58.57 79.41
N SER A 22 30.86 58.65 78.26
CA SER A 22 30.39 58.04 77.02
C SER A 22 29.89 56.64 77.34
N ASP A 23 28.66 56.33 76.90
CA ASP A 23 28.14 54.96 76.90
C ASP A 23 29.19 54.07 76.23
N VAL A 24 29.92 53.31 77.02
CA VAL A 24 30.91 52.37 76.50
C VAL A 24 30.11 51.20 75.96
N SER A 25 29.92 51.18 74.65
CA SER A 25 29.29 50.06 73.94
C SER A 25 29.96 48.76 74.36
N VAL A 26 29.23 47.90 75.07
CA VAL A 26 29.72 46.59 75.49
C VAL A 26 29.90 45.75 74.24
N PHE A 27 31.15 45.45 73.88
CA PHE A 27 31.46 44.58 72.75
C PHE A 27 30.94 43.16 73.03
N GLN A 28 29.89 42.76 72.31
CA GLN A 28 29.34 41.41 72.38
C GLN A 28 29.93 40.57 71.25
N GLY A 29 31.10 39.96 71.49
CA GLY A 29 31.79 39.15 70.50
C GLY A 29 30.95 37.97 69.95
N ILE A 30 30.04 37.43 70.76
CA ILE A 30 29.12 36.35 70.36
C ILE A 30 28.19 36.82 69.23
N ASP A 31 27.64 38.03 69.32
CA ASP A 31 26.75 38.60 68.30
C ASP A 31 27.49 38.87 66.99
N VAL A 32 28.74 39.34 67.09
CA VAL A 32 29.61 39.56 65.92
C VAL A 32 29.86 38.23 65.20
N ILE A 33 30.22 37.16 65.94
CA ILE A 33 30.45 35.82 65.37
C ILE A 33 29.16 35.27 64.74
N ALA A 34 28.02 35.37 65.42
CA ALA A 34 26.73 34.92 64.89
C ALA A 34 26.30 35.70 63.64
N LYS A 35 26.58 37.01 63.59
CA LYS A 35 26.33 37.86 62.41
C LYS A 35 27.23 37.47 61.24
N SER A 36 28.53 37.29 61.45
CA SER A 36 29.47 36.89 60.39
C SER A 36 29.13 35.51 59.82
N ARG A 37 28.79 34.54 60.67
CA ARG A 37 28.35 33.22 60.23
C ARG A 37 27.07 33.29 59.38
N ARG A 38 26.08 34.11 59.78
CA ARG A 38 24.85 34.33 58.99
C ARG A 38 25.15 34.94 57.62
N GLN A 39 26.03 35.93 57.55
CA GLN A 39 26.45 36.55 56.30
C GLN A 39 27.13 35.54 55.37
N TYR A 40 27.98 34.66 55.92
CA TYR A 40 28.63 33.60 55.15
C TYR A 40 27.62 32.63 54.54
N VAL A 41 26.70 32.09 55.33
CA VAL A 41 25.64 31.17 54.86
C VAL A 41 24.74 31.86 53.81
N SER A 42 24.39 33.12 54.03
CA SER A 42 23.64 33.91 53.05
C SER A 42 24.42 34.10 51.73
N GLY A 43 25.73 34.30 51.80
CA GLY A 43 26.60 34.44 50.63
C GLY A 43 26.74 33.13 49.84
N LEU A 44 26.83 32.00 50.53
CA LEU A 44 26.81 30.67 49.91
C LEU A 44 25.49 30.42 49.17
N TRP A 45 24.36 30.69 49.82
CA TRP A 45 23.05 30.55 49.17
C TRP A 45 22.88 31.48 47.97
N SER A 46 23.29 32.74 48.09
CA SER A 46 23.20 33.71 46.99
C SER A 46 23.99 33.27 45.76
N GLN A 47 25.18 32.67 45.95
CA GLN A 47 25.98 32.17 44.84
C GLN A 47 25.37 30.93 44.21
N LEU A 48 24.91 29.98 45.03
CA LEU A 48 24.26 28.76 44.55
C LEU A 48 22.97 29.06 43.79
N SER A 49 22.07 29.84 44.37
CA SER A 49 20.80 30.27 43.74
C SER A 49 21.03 31.03 42.44
N HIS A 50 22.02 31.91 42.37
CA HIS A 50 22.41 32.59 41.12
C HIS A 50 22.91 31.62 40.06
N LYS A 51 23.71 30.62 40.45
CA LYS A 51 24.19 29.58 39.53
C LYS A 51 23.03 28.75 39.01
N ILE A 52 22.14 28.29 39.88
CA ILE A 52 20.91 27.56 39.50
C ILE A 52 20.07 28.39 38.52
N GLY A 53 19.82 29.67 38.84
CA GLY A 53 19.02 30.56 38.00
C GLY A 53 19.62 30.85 36.61
N LYS A 54 20.93 30.66 36.43
CA LYS A 54 21.63 30.82 35.14
C LYS A 54 21.79 29.52 34.36
N THR A 55 21.65 28.37 35.02
CA THR A 55 21.79 27.07 34.37
C THR A 55 20.51 26.71 33.62
N SER A 56 20.62 26.38 32.33
CA SER A 56 19.50 25.82 31.56
C SER A 56 19.07 24.48 32.17
N LEU A 57 17.76 24.19 32.17
CA LEU A 57 17.18 22.94 32.67
C LEU A 57 17.87 21.69 32.10
N ASP A 58 18.38 21.75 30.87
CA ASP A 58 19.07 20.63 30.22
C ASP A 58 20.40 20.24 30.90
N HIS A 59 21.01 21.18 31.63
CA HIS A 59 22.34 21.08 32.23
C HIS A 59 22.31 21.13 33.77
N VAL A 60 21.12 21.10 34.37
CA VAL A 60 20.95 21.16 35.84
C VAL A 60 21.58 19.95 36.55
N ASP A 61 21.66 18.79 35.90
CA ASP A 61 22.35 17.61 36.43
C ASP A 61 23.83 17.91 36.79
N GLY A 62 24.47 18.83 36.05
CA GLY A 62 25.89 19.18 36.23
C GLY A 62 26.19 20.07 37.44
N ILE A 63 25.16 20.55 38.15
CA ILE A 63 25.33 21.39 39.36
C ILE A 63 24.81 20.72 40.63
N GLU A 64 24.21 19.53 40.55
CA GLU A 64 23.63 18.79 41.68
C GLU A 64 24.70 18.46 42.74
N ASP A 65 25.82 17.87 42.32
CA ASP A 65 26.95 17.54 43.21
C ASP A 65 27.59 18.77 43.87
N GLU A 66 27.61 19.90 43.16
CA GLU A 66 28.14 21.15 43.70
C GLU A 66 27.16 21.81 44.67
N ALA A 67 25.86 21.72 44.41
CA ALA A 67 24.82 22.19 45.30
C ALA A 67 24.85 21.43 46.64
N GLU A 68 25.05 20.10 46.61
CA GLU A 68 25.15 19.29 47.82
C GLU A 68 26.36 19.68 48.68
N LYS A 69 27.52 19.96 48.06
CA LYS A 69 28.71 20.46 48.77
C LYS A 69 28.44 21.78 49.50
N VAL A 70 27.73 22.70 48.85
CA VAL A 70 27.35 24.00 49.44
C VAL A 70 26.37 23.80 50.60
N LEU A 71 25.38 22.92 50.43
CA LEU A 71 24.41 22.60 51.48
C LEU A 71 25.07 21.96 52.71
N GLU A 72 26.05 21.08 52.49
CA GLU A 72 26.79 20.45 53.59
C GLU A 72 27.59 21.48 54.39
N GLU A 73 28.24 22.43 53.72
CA GLU A 73 28.94 23.54 54.39
C GLU A 73 27.97 24.43 55.19
N MET A 74 26.79 24.73 54.63
CA MET A 74 25.74 25.46 55.35
C MET A 74 25.23 24.68 56.58
N ARG A 75 25.13 23.36 56.49
CA ARG A 75 24.73 22.47 57.60
C ARG A 75 25.74 22.53 58.74
N ASN A 76 27.03 22.45 58.40
CA ASN A 76 28.13 22.44 59.37
C ASN A 76 28.21 23.70 60.22
N MET A 77 27.72 24.83 59.70
CA MET A 77 27.67 26.10 60.43
C MET A 77 26.62 26.13 61.56
N LYS A 78 25.64 25.21 61.57
CA LYS A 78 24.62 25.02 62.63
C LYS A 78 23.91 26.32 63.07
N ILE A 79 23.68 27.23 62.13
CA ILE A 79 23.04 28.54 62.40
C ILE A 79 21.52 28.46 62.30
N MET A 80 21.03 27.64 61.37
CA MET A 80 19.61 27.49 61.05
C MET A 80 19.34 26.10 60.50
N ASP A 81 18.08 25.67 60.57
CA ASP A 81 17.63 24.45 59.90
C ASP A 81 17.54 24.69 58.39
N ILE A 82 18.32 23.93 57.62
CA ILE A 82 18.34 23.98 56.16
C ILE A 82 17.56 22.83 55.51
N SER A 83 16.94 21.95 56.29
CA SER A 83 16.19 20.79 55.77
C SER A 83 15.12 21.17 54.73
N PRO A 84 14.35 22.27 54.91
CA PRO A 84 13.39 22.72 53.89
C PRO A 84 14.06 23.09 52.55
N LEU A 85 15.25 23.70 52.61
CA LEU A 85 16.02 24.08 51.44
C LEU A 85 16.53 22.84 50.68
N GLN A 86 17.03 21.85 51.42
CA GLN A 86 17.49 20.58 50.86
C GLN A 86 16.36 19.82 50.16
N CYS A 87 15.19 19.75 50.79
CA CYS A 87 14.01 19.13 50.19
C CYS A 87 13.59 19.83 48.89
N ASN A 88 13.57 21.16 48.90
CA ASN A 88 13.22 21.95 47.71
C ASN A 88 14.23 21.76 46.56
N LEU A 89 15.53 21.75 46.86
CA LEU A 89 16.57 21.53 45.85
C LEU A 89 16.51 20.12 45.29
N LYS A 90 16.34 19.11 46.14
CA LYS A 90 16.14 17.73 45.70
C LYS A 90 14.95 17.60 44.76
N ASN A 91 13.80 18.15 45.14
CA ASN A 91 12.61 18.14 44.30
C ASN A 91 12.84 18.88 42.97
N PHE A 92 13.61 19.97 42.98
CA PHE A 92 13.98 20.69 41.76
C PHE A 92 14.82 19.82 40.80
N PHE A 93 15.83 19.12 41.31
CA PHE A 93 16.65 18.20 40.50
C PHE A 93 15.82 17.03 39.97
N ASP A 94 15.03 16.39 40.82
CA ASP A 94 14.15 15.28 40.44
C ASP A 94 13.13 15.69 39.36
N ASN A 95 12.48 16.85 39.52
CA ASN A 95 11.52 17.38 38.56
C ASN A 95 12.19 17.73 37.21
N THR A 96 13.41 18.27 37.25
CA THR A 96 14.15 18.62 36.03
C THR A 96 14.52 17.37 35.24
N ARG A 97 14.97 16.30 35.92
CA ARG A 97 15.25 15.00 35.31
C ARG A 97 13.99 14.37 34.70
N ALA A 98 12.87 14.42 35.42
CA ALA A 98 11.58 13.94 34.92
C ALA A 98 11.13 14.71 33.67
N TYR A 99 11.22 16.04 33.68
CA TYR A 99 10.90 16.88 32.54
C TYR A 99 11.73 16.54 31.30
N LYS A 100 13.06 16.39 31.47
CA LYS A 100 13.99 16.02 30.38
C LYS A 100 13.62 14.69 29.75
N ASN A 101 13.33 13.67 30.57
CA ASN A 101 12.91 12.35 30.10
C ASN A 101 11.57 12.40 29.35
N HIS A 102 10.59 13.13 29.87
CA HIS A 102 9.31 13.34 29.19
C HIS A 102 9.47 14.06 27.84
N SER A 103 10.31 15.10 27.79
CA SER A 103 10.58 15.86 26.56
C SER A 103 11.19 14.98 25.47
N ILE A 104 12.17 14.13 25.83
CA ILE A 104 12.77 13.16 24.91
C ILE A 104 11.73 12.16 24.40
N SER A 105 10.91 11.61 25.30
CA SER A 105 9.85 10.67 24.94
C SER A 105 8.82 11.28 23.98
N ILE A 106 8.36 12.51 24.23
CA ILE A 106 7.41 13.20 23.35
C ILE A 106 8.00 13.43 21.96
N LYS A 107 9.25 13.88 21.87
CA LYS A 107 9.93 14.08 20.58
C LYS A 107 10.04 12.76 19.80
N SER A 108 10.42 11.68 20.48
CA SER A 108 10.49 10.35 19.86
C SER A 108 9.12 9.86 19.37
N CYS A 109 8.07 9.99 20.18
CA CYS A 109 6.71 9.64 19.78
C CYS A 109 6.22 10.47 18.59
N ALA A 110 6.54 11.77 18.55
CA ALA A 110 6.16 12.65 17.45
C ALA A 110 6.82 12.22 16.13
N SER A 111 8.12 11.90 16.14
CA SER A 111 8.83 11.37 14.99
C SER A 111 8.21 10.05 14.51
N GLN A 112 7.99 9.11 15.42
CA GLN A 112 7.39 7.81 15.08
C GLN A 112 5.96 7.96 14.51
N SER A 113 5.18 8.90 15.05
CA SER A 113 3.83 9.19 14.54
C SER A 113 3.85 9.74 13.11
N ALA A 114 4.85 10.57 12.77
CA ALA A 114 5.01 11.08 11.41
C ALA A 114 5.36 9.94 10.43
N ASP A 115 6.30 9.07 10.81
CA ASP A 115 6.71 7.92 10.00
C ASP A 115 5.55 6.94 9.76
N ILE A 116 4.77 6.65 10.81
CA ILE A 116 3.57 5.79 10.70
C ILE A 116 2.54 6.44 9.77
N SER A 117 2.28 7.74 9.93
CA SER A 117 1.31 8.46 9.10
C SER A 117 1.71 8.47 7.63
N GLN A 118 2.99 8.67 7.34
CA GLN A 118 3.53 8.59 5.99
C GLN A 118 3.39 7.18 5.43
N THR A 119 3.80 6.16 6.19
CA THR A 119 3.69 4.75 5.78
C THR A 119 2.24 4.36 5.46
N LEU A 120 1.29 4.78 6.30
CA LEU A 120 -0.14 4.55 6.11
C LEU A 120 -0.66 5.24 4.83
N SER A 121 -0.20 6.46 4.55
CA SER A 121 -0.53 7.18 3.32
C SER A 121 -0.05 6.41 2.08
N HIS A 122 1.21 5.97 2.06
CA HIS A 122 1.74 5.16 0.96
C HIS A 122 0.98 3.83 0.78
N ALA A 123 0.64 3.15 1.89
CA ALA A 123 -0.13 1.92 1.84
C ALA A 123 -1.53 2.13 1.21
N LYS A 124 -2.22 3.23 1.57
CA LYS A 124 -3.52 3.60 0.98
C LYS A 124 -3.43 3.92 -0.50
N ILE A 125 -2.37 4.59 -0.95
CA ILE A 125 -2.17 4.87 -2.38
C ILE A 125 -2.03 3.56 -3.15
N ARG A 126 -1.16 2.66 -2.66
CA ARG A 126 -0.93 1.35 -3.28
C ARG A 126 -2.19 0.48 -3.31
N GLU A 127 -2.97 0.48 -2.23
CA GLU A 127 -4.26 -0.23 -2.19
C GLU A 127 -5.21 0.25 -3.31
N ASN A 128 -5.32 1.56 -3.51
CA ASN A 128 -6.17 2.12 -4.56
C ASN A 128 -5.67 1.76 -5.97
N GLU A 129 -4.35 1.72 -6.19
CA GLU A 129 -3.76 1.28 -7.46
C GLU A 129 -4.13 -0.18 -7.76
N VAL A 130 -3.95 -1.07 -6.78
CA VAL A 130 -4.32 -2.50 -6.92
C VAL A 130 -5.82 -2.67 -7.19
N ILE A 131 -6.68 -1.92 -6.51
CA ILE A 131 -8.13 -1.95 -6.77
C ILE A 131 -8.45 -1.50 -8.20
N LYS A 132 -7.76 -0.47 -8.71
CA LYS A 132 -7.96 0.02 -10.07
C LYS A 132 -7.52 -1.00 -11.11
N GLU A 133 -6.35 -1.60 -10.94
CA GLU A 133 -5.83 -2.66 -11.82
C GLU A 133 -6.75 -3.89 -11.81
N SER A 134 -7.22 -4.31 -10.62
CA SER A 134 -8.16 -5.42 -10.50
C SER A 134 -9.46 -5.18 -11.27
N LYS A 135 -10.00 -3.96 -11.24
CA LYS A 135 -11.19 -3.60 -12.03
C LYS A 135 -10.95 -3.67 -13.54
N ILE A 136 -9.78 -3.26 -14.01
CA ILE A 136 -9.40 -3.35 -15.42
C ILE A 136 -9.34 -4.82 -15.85
N HIS A 137 -8.63 -5.65 -15.09
CA HIS A 137 -8.53 -7.08 -15.39
C HIS A 137 -9.88 -7.81 -15.33
N GLN A 138 -10.77 -7.41 -14.43
CA GLN A 138 -12.13 -7.94 -14.37
C GLN A 138 -12.90 -7.64 -15.67
N GLN A 139 -12.81 -6.41 -16.18
CA GLN A 139 -13.46 -6.03 -17.44
C GLN A 139 -12.86 -6.76 -18.65
N GLU A 140 -11.53 -6.92 -18.70
CA GLU A 140 -10.85 -7.70 -19.74
C GLU A 140 -11.28 -9.16 -19.72
N PHE A 141 -11.41 -9.75 -18.52
CA PHE A 141 -11.87 -11.12 -18.35
C PHE A 141 -13.31 -11.30 -18.83
N GLU A 142 -14.22 -10.37 -18.51
CA GLU A 142 -15.60 -10.40 -18.98
C GLU A 142 -15.69 -10.29 -20.51
N ALA A 143 -14.88 -9.43 -21.13
CA ALA A 143 -14.79 -9.33 -22.59
C ALA A 143 -14.30 -10.63 -23.23
N LEU A 144 -13.28 -11.26 -22.65
CA LEU A 144 -12.75 -12.56 -23.12
C LEU A 144 -13.78 -13.69 -23.01
N GLU A 145 -14.59 -13.74 -21.95
CA GLU A 145 -15.67 -14.72 -21.83
C GLU A 145 -16.75 -14.53 -22.91
N VAL A 146 -17.08 -13.27 -23.25
CA VAL A 146 -17.99 -12.98 -24.38
C VAL A 146 -17.41 -13.49 -25.70
N ASP A 147 -16.13 -13.25 -25.97
CA ASP A 147 -15.49 -13.68 -27.22
C ASP A 147 -15.33 -15.19 -27.29
N LYS A 148 -14.99 -15.85 -26.18
CA LYS A 148 -15.01 -17.31 -26.04
C LYS A 148 -16.39 -17.88 -26.38
N ALA A 149 -17.47 -17.27 -25.90
CA ALA A 149 -18.83 -17.70 -26.21
C ALA A 149 -19.20 -17.50 -27.69
N LYS A 150 -18.70 -16.44 -28.34
CA LYS A 150 -18.87 -16.24 -29.80
C LYS A 150 -18.10 -17.29 -30.60
N LEU A 151 -16.85 -17.56 -30.23
CA LEU A 151 -16.01 -18.56 -30.90
C LEU A 151 -16.61 -19.96 -30.78
N LYS A 152 -17.14 -20.32 -29.61
CA LYS A 152 -17.84 -21.60 -29.42
C LYS A 152 -19.03 -21.75 -30.36
N ARG A 153 -19.89 -20.71 -30.47
CA ARG A 153 -21.01 -20.70 -31.42
C ARG A 153 -20.57 -20.78 -32.87
N ALA A 154 -19.49 -20.09 -33.23
CA ALA A 154 -18.93 -20.16 -34.58
C ALA A 154 -18.42 -21.57 -34.91
N LEU A 155 -17.76 -22.23 -33.95
CA LEU A 155 -17.29 -23.61 -34.09
C LEU A 155 -18.46 -24.59 -34.32
N GLU A 156 -19.52 -24.48 -33.51
CA GLU A 156 -20.74 -25.28 -33.68
C GLU A 156 -21.39 -25.03 -35.06
N GLY A 157 -21.39 -23.78 -35.53
CA GLY A 157 -21.85 -23.41 -36.87
C GLY A 157 -21.00 -24.00 -38.01
N ILE A 158 -19.69 -24.16 -37.82
CA ILE A 158 -18.81 -24.81 -38.79
C ILE A 158 -19.04 -26.32 -38.79
N ASP A 159 -19.15 -26.94 -37.62
CA ASP A 159 -19.39 -28.39 -37.47
C ASP A 159 -20.69 -28.82 -38.16
N THR A 160 -21.78 -28.06 -37.97
CA THR A 160 -23.05 -28.30 -38.65
C THR A 160 -22.95 -28.17 -40.17
N LYS A 161 -22.24 -27.16 -40.68
CA LYS A 161 -22.01 -27.00 -42.13
C LYS A 161 -21.16 -28.13 -42.71
N LEU A 162 -20.15 -28.57 -41.96
CA LEU A 162 -19.29 -29.69 -42.37
C LEU A 162 -20.12 -30.97 -42.54
N LYS A 163 -20.92 -31.33 -41.53
CA LYS A 163 -21.82 -32.49 -41.58
C LYS A 163 -22.81 -32.42 -42.75
N ALA A 164 -23.37 -31.24 -43.02
CA ALA A 164 -24.28 -31.05 -44.15
C ALA A 164 -23.56 -31.24 -45.50
N LYS A 165 -22.30 -30.79 -45.62
CA LYS A 165 -21.50 -31.00 -46.83
C LYS A 165 -21.08 -32.45 -47.00
N GLU A 166 -20.68 -33.13 -45.93
CA GLU A 166 -20.38 -34.57 -45.95
C GLU A 166 -21.61 -35.38 -46.41
N ALA A 167 -22.79 -35.08 -45.87
CA ALA A 167 -24.03 -35.74 -46.30
C ALA A 167 -24.36 -35.47 -47.78
N ALA A 168 -24.14 -34.24 -48.26
CA ALA A 168 -24.36 -33.90 -49.67
C ALA A 168 -23.37 -34.61 -50.60
N VAL A 169 -22.11 -34.80 -50.19
CA VAL A 169 -21.13 -35.57 -50.96
C VAL A 169 -21.58 -37.02 -51.11
N VAL A 170 -22.02 -37.66 -50.01
CA VAL A 170 -22.52 -39.04 -50.04
C VAL A 170 -23.76 -39.17 -50.95
N ALA A 171 -24.69 -38.21 -50.89
CA ALA A 171 -25.86 -38.21 -51.77
C ALA A 171 -25.46 -38.11 -53.25
N ASN A 172 -24.57 -37.15 -53.58
CA ASN A 172 -24.10 -36.95 -54.95
C ASN A 172 -23.31 -38.16 -55.48
N GLU A 173 -22.53 -38.85 -54.64
CA GLU A 173 -21.84 -40.09 -55.01
C GLU A 173 -22.83 -41.21 -55.36
N GLY A 174 -23.95 -41.29 -54.65
CA GLY A 174 -25.05 -42.21 -54.95
C GLY A 174 -25.72 -41.90 -56.29
N GLU A 175 -26.11 -40.64 -56.51
CA GLU A 175 -26.71 -40.18 -57.77
C GLU A 175 -25.76 -40.41 -58.96
N LEU A 176 -24.47 -40.12 -58.79
CA LEU A 176 -23.46 -40.36 -59.83
C LEU A 176 -23.37 -41.85 -60.20
N SER A 177 -23.43 -42.74 -59.20
CA SER A 177 -23.38 -44.19 -59.41
C SER A 177 -24.61 -44.68 -60.18
N GLU A 178 -25.79 -44.13 -59.90
CA GLU A 178 -27.03 -44.44 -60.62
C GLU A 178 -26.96 -43.99 -62.09
N VAL A 179 -26.50 -42.75 -62.34
CA VAL A 179 -26.30 -42.23 -63.70
C VAL A 179 -25.27 -43.05 -64.48
N GLN A 180 -24.17 -43.47 -63.84
CA GLN A 180 -23.17 -44.34 -64.48
C GLN A 180 -23.76 -45.70 -64.89
N LEU A 181 -24.65 -46.27 -64.07
CA LEU A 181 -25.36 -47.50 -64.39
C LEU A 181 -26.32 -47.32 -65.57
N GLU A 182 -27.06 -46.21 -65.60
CA GLU A 182 -27.97 -45.90 -66.70
C GLU A 182 -27.21 -45.69 -68.02
N ILE A 183 -26.09 -44.97 -67.99
CA ILE A 183 -25.20 -44.81 -69.17
C ILE A 183 -24.72 -46.18 -69.67
N SER A 184 -24.25 -47.05 -68.78
CA SER A 184 -23.78 -48.40 -69.16
C SER A 184 -24.89 -49.21 -69.85
N ASN A 185 -26.11 -49.19 -69.30
CA ASN A 185 -27.27 -49.87 -69.90
C ASN A 185 -27.63 -49.28 -71.28
N LEU A 186 -27.55 -47.95 -71.44
CA LEU A 186 -27.79 -47.29 -72.72
C LEU A 186 -26.71 -47.64 -73.76
N GLU A 187 -25.44 -47.70 -73.37
CA GLU A 187 -24.33 -48.12 -74.23
C GLU A 187 -24.51 -49.56 -74.73
N ASP A 188 -24.95 -50.46 -73.86
CA ASP A 188 -25.29 -51.84 -74.22
C ASP A 188 -26.46 -51.90 -75.21
N ASN A 189 -27.53 -51.13 -74.96
CA ASN A 189 -28.68 -51.04 -75.87
C ASN A 189 -28.30 -50.47 -77.24
N VAL A 190 -27.49 -49.41 -77.29
CA VAL A 190 -26.98 -48.83 -78.54
C VAL A 190 -26.17 -49.85 -79.32
N SER A 191 -25.30 -50.60 -78.64
CA SER A 191 -24.49 -51.67 -79.25
C SER A 191 -25.38 -52.78 -79.82
N ALA A 192 -26.42 -53.19 -79.10
CA ALA A 192 -27.39 -54.18 -79.58
C ALA A 192 -28.15 -53.70 -80.83
N ILE A 193 -28.66 -52.46 -80.82
CA ILE A 193 -29.35 -51.87 -81.98
C ILE A 193 -28.42 -51.78 -83.19
N LYS A 194 -27.18 -51.32 -82.99
CA LYS A 194 -26.18 -51.23 -84.06
C LYS A 194 -25.92 -52.59 -84.70
N ASN A 195 -25.77 -53.64 -83.88
CA ASN A 195 -25.57 -55.00 -84.38
C ASN A 195 -26.79 -55.54 -85.14
N ALA A 196 -28.00 -55.26 -84.64
CA ALA A 196 -29.24 -55.63 -85.32
C ALA A 196 -29.40 -54.94 -86.68
N ALA A 197 -29.01 -53.66 -86.79
CA ALA A 197 -29.01 -52.91 -88.04
C ALA A 197 -28.06 -53.54 -89.08
N ILE A 198 -26.83 -53.92 -88.67
CA ILE A 198 -25.87 -54.62 -89.54
C ILE A 198 -26.45 -55.94 -90.07
N GLN A 199 -27.07 -56.74 -89.19
CA GLN A 199 -27.71 -58.00 -89.60
C GLN A 199 -28.88 -57.78 -90.57
N THR A 200 -29.63 -56.69 -90.38
CA THR A 200 -30.75 -56.34 -91.26
C THR A 200 -30.25 -55.93 -92.65
N ASP A 201 -29.21 -55.09 -92.74
CA ASP A 201 -28.60 -54.70 -94.01
C ASP A 201 -28.02 -55.92 -94.75
N GLU A 202 -27.36 -56.85 -94.05
CA GLU A 202 -26.91 -58.11 -94.64
C GLU A 202 -28.08 -58.96 -95.15
N GLY A 203 -29.19 -59.00 -94.41
CA GLY A 203 -30.42 -59.69 -94.79
C GLY A 203 -31.07 -59.10 -96.04
N ILE A 204 -31.14 -57.76 -96.12
CA ILE A 204 -31.64 -57.04 -97.30
C ILE A 204 -30.77 -57.35 -98.51
N SER A 205 -29.44 -57.27 -98.36
CA SER A 205 -28.49 -57.55 -99.45
C SER A 205 -28.66 -58.98 -100.00
N LYS A 206 -28.75 -59.99 -99.12
CA LYS A 206 -29.01 -61.38 -99.52
C LYS A 206 -30.36 -61.57 -100.20
N SER A 207 -31.41 -60.91 -99.70
CA SER A 207 -32.74 -60.97 -100.30
C SER A 207 -32.78 -60.34 -101.69
N GLU A 208 -32.06 -59.23 -101.90
CA GLU A 208 -31.92 -58.61 -103.21
C GLU A 208 -31.16 -59.50 -104.19
N GLU A 209 -30.10 -60.16 -103.73
CA GLU A 209 -29.35 -61.13 -104.53
C GLU A 209 -30.22 -62.31 -104.96
N MET A 210 -30.99 -62.88 -104.03
CA MET A 210 -31.97 -63.94 -104.31
C MET A 210 -33.03 -63.49 -105.31
N ARG A 211 -33.55 -62.26 -105.17
CA ARG A 211 -34.51 -61.69 -106.13
C ARG A 211 -33.92 -61.63 -107.54
N ARG A 212 -32.70 -61.10 -107.71
CA ARG A 212 -32.03 -61.02 -109.02
C ARG A 212 -31.86 -62.40 -109.66
N LEU A 213 -31.54 -63.41 -108.84
CA LEU A 213 -31.37 -64.80 -109.29
C LEU A 213 -32.70 -65.42 -109.75
N LEU A 214 -33.79 -65.17 -109.02
CA LEU A 214 -35.13 -65.59 -109.42
C LEU A 214 -35.60 -64.89 -110.70
N GLU A 215 -35.36 -63.58 -110.83
CA GLU A 215 -35.68 -62.81 -112.04
C GLU A 215 -34.89 -63.34 -113.26
N ALA A 216 -33.62 -63.70 -113.08
CA ALA A 216 -32.81 -64.32 -114.13
C ALA A 216 -33.38 -65.68 -114.56
N ASN A 217 -33.66 -66.58 -113.59
CA ASN A 217 -34.29 -67.88 -113.86
C ASN A 217 -35.66 -67.74 -114.56
N GLN A 218 -36.47 -66.76 -114.15
CA GLN A 218 -37.77 -66.50 -114.76
C GLN A 218 -37.62 -66.06 -116.23
N ASN A 219 -36.64 -65.20 -116.53
CA ASN A 219 -36.32 -64.80 -117.90
C ASN A 219 -35.77 -65.96 -118.74
N GLU A 220 -34.94 -66.84 -118.16
CA GLU A 220 -34.46 -68.04 -118.85
C GLU A 220 -35.60 -69.00 -119.19
N LEU A 221 -36.50 -69.26 -118.24
CA LEU A 221 -37.71 -70.07 -118.44
C LEU A 221 -38.64 -69.48 -119.51
N ALA A 222 -38.85 -68.16 -119.50
CA ALA A 222 -39.68 -67.49 -120.51
C ALA A 222 -39.10 -67.59 -121.93
N ASN A 223 -37.77 -67.68 -122.05
CA ASN A 223 -37.06 -67.83 -123.32
C ASN A 223 -36.69 -69.29 -123.64
N PHE A 224 -37.13 -70.24 -122.82
CA PHE A 224 -36.81 -71.66 -123.00
C PHE A 224 -37.67 -72.27 -124.11
N LYS A 225 -37.04 -72.69 -125.20
CA LYS A 225 -37.71 -73.44 -126.27
C LYS A 225 -37.60 -74.93 -126.01
N LEU A 226 -38.74 -75.59 -125.83
CA LEU A 226 -38.81 -77.02 -125.49
C LEU A 226 -38.36 -77.94 -126.65
N PHE A 227 -38.31 -77.43 -127.88
CA PHE A 227 -37.73 -78.06 -129.08
C PHE A 227 -37.25 -76.97 -130.07
N PRO A 228 -36.34 -77.28 -131.01
CA PRO A 228 -35.95 -76.37 -132.09
C PRO A 228 -37.14 -75.89 -132.93
#